data_AF-A0A356BXV7-F1
#
_entry.id   AF-A0A356BXV7-F1
#
_cell.length_a   1.000
_cell.length_b   1.000
_cell.length_c   1.000
_cell.angle_alpha   90.00
_cell.angle_beta   90.00
_cell.angle_gamma   90.00
#
_symmetry.space_group_name_H-M   'P 1'
#
loop_
_entity.id
_entity.type
_entity.pdbx_description
1 polymer ?
#
loop_
_entity_poly.entity_id
_entity_poly.type
_entity_poly.pdbx_seq_one_letter_code
_entity_poly.pdbx_strand_id
1 'polypeptide(L)' 'MLTSNMVQMVASDGHGSERRRLNLPDAFEALVEVVGRAMARDLVEANPRSILDGDFQLKVEPVEYRKKRRFFFSRLA' A
#
# COMPACT_ATOMS: atom_id res chain seq x y z
N MET A 1 -7.21 2.95 0.56
CA MET A 1 -6.16 3.44 -0.37
C MET A 1 -5.57 2.28 -1.15
N LEU A 2 -4.90 1.32 -0.50
CA LEU A 2 -4.34 0.12 -1.15
C LEU A 2 -5.36 -0.62 -2.03
N THR A 3 -6.50 -1.01 -1.46
CA THR A 3 -7.59 -1.69 -2.19
C THR A 3 -8.42 -0.76 -3.08
N SER A 4 -8.04 0.51 -3.18
CA SER A 4 -8.72 1.53 -3.98
C SER A 4 -7.82 2.03 -5.13
N ASN A 5 -6.70 1.35 -5.41
CA ASN A 5 -5.72 1.72 -6.44
C ASN A 5 -5.19 3.15 -6.30
N MET A 6 -5.16 3.68 -5.08
CA MET A 6 -4.65 5.03 -4.79
C MET A 6 -3.21 5.03 -4.27
N VAL A 7 -2.51 3.89 -4.34
CA VAL A 7 -1.13 3.72 -3.89
C VAL A 7 -0.33 3.15 -5.05
N GLN A 8 0.79 3.78 -5.36
CA GLN A 8 1.65 3.49 -6.51
C GLN A 8 3.02 2.98 -6.07
N MET A 9 3.41 3.32 -4.83
CA MET A 9 4.64 2.87 -4.20
C MET A 9 4.44 2.72 -2.69
N VAL A 10 5.13 1.75 -2.10
CA VAL A 10 5.32 1.66 -0.65
C VAL A 10 6.82 1.73 -0.35
N ALA A 11 7.19 2.62 0.57
CA ALA A 11 8.56 2.81 1.03
C ALA A 11 8.59 2.88 2.56
N SER A 12 9.76 2.66 3.17
CA SER A 12 9.88 2.55 4.62
C SER A 12 9.83 3.89 5.38
N ASP A 13 10.11 5.01 4.70
CA ASP A 13 10.33 6.32 5.35
C ASP A 13 11.31 6.23 6.55
N GLY A 14 12.34 5.40 6.38
CA GLY A 14 13.25 5.03 7.45
C GLY A 14 14.28 6.11 7.74
N HIS A 15 14.57 6.33 9.02
CA HIS A 15 15.52 7.36 9.48
C HIS A 15 16.39 6.88 10.66
N GLY A 16 16.29 5.61 11.06
CA GLY A 16 17.13 5.05 12.12
C GLY A 16 16.79 3.58 12.40
N SER A 17 17.66 2.89 13.11
CA SER A 17 17.55 1.45 13.36
C SER A 17 16.49 1.07 14.41
N GLU A 18 15.95 2.03 15.16
CA GLU A 18 15.04 1.74 16.28
C GLU A 18 13.59 2.19 16.07
N ARG A 19 13.34 3.50 15.92
CA ARG A 19 11.96 4.03 15.88
C ARG A 19 11.38 4.11 14.46
N ARG A 20 12.20 4.49 13.48
CA ARG A 20 11.81 4.64 12.06
C ARG A 20 12.67 3.72 11.20
N ARG A 21 12.43 2.41 11.32
CA ARG A 21 13.26 1.35 10.73
C ARG A 21 12.97 1.15 9.24
N LEU A 22 13.90 0.48 8.56
CA LEU A 22 13.68 -0.08 7.23
C LEU A 22 12.90 -1.40 7.38
N ASN A 23 11.56 -1.31 7.41
CA ASN A 23 10.65 -2.46 7.64
C ASN A 23 9.93 -2.92 6.36
N LEU A 24 10.49 -2.63 5.19
CA LEU A 24 9.87 -2.96 3.91
C LEU A 24 9.61 -4.47 3.70
N PRO A 25 10.47 -5.40 4.18
CA PRO A 25 10.17 -6.84 4.10
C PRO A 25 8.89 -7.23 4.85
N ASP A 26 8.70 -6.74 6.09
CA ASP A 26 7.48 -7.01 6.86
C ASP A 26 6.26 -6.38 6.19
N ALA A 27 6.43 -5.17 5.64
CA ALA A 27 5.38 -4.51 4.88
C ALA A 27 4.99 -5.29 3.60
N PHE A 28 5.94 -5.94 2.93
CA PHE A 28 5.66 -6.75 1.75
C PHE A 28 4.75 -7.93 2.07
N GLU A 29 5.00 -8.66 3.16
CA GLU A 29 4.13 -9.76 3.57
C GLU A 29 2.71 -9.27 3.89
N ALA A 30 2.58 -8.15 4.62
CA ALA A 30 1.28 -7.52 4.87
C ALA A 30 0.58 -7.05 3.58
N LEU A 31 1.33 -6.56 2.59
CA LEU A 31 0.79 -6.18 1.28
C LEU A 31 0.28 -7.40 0.51
N VAL A 32 0.99 -8.54 0.57
CA VAL A 32 0.54 -9.78 -0.09
C VAL A 32 -0.84 -10.19 0.43
N GLU A 33 -1.11 -10.05 1.73
CA GLU A 33 -2.42 -10.36 2.32
C GLU A 33 -3.53 -9.41 1.85
N VAL A 34 -3.22 -8.13 1.62
CA VAL A 34 -4.22 -7.08 1.32
C VAL A 34 -4.50 -6.95 -0.18
N VAL A 35 -3.47 -7.00 -1.03
CA VAL A 35 -3.58 -6.73 -2.48
C VAL A 35 -3.09 -7.88 -3.36
N GLY A 36 -2.60 -8.97 -2.76
CA GLY A 36 -2.02 -10.09 -3.49
C GLY A 36 -0.57 -9.87 -3.91
N ARG A 37 0.15 -10.97 -4.14
CA ARG A 37 1.60 -10.97 -4.40
C ARG A 37 2.02 -10.13 -5.61
N ALA A 38 1.25 -10.17 -6.70
CA ALA A 38 1.58 -9.43 -7.92
C ALA A 38 1.55 -7.92 -7.70
N MET A 39 0.46 -7.40 -7.11
CA MET A 39 0.35 -5.98 -6.79
C MET A 39 1.36 -5.58 -5.71
N ALA A 40 1.57 -6.41 -4.69
CA ALA A 40 2.58 -6.15 -3.67
C ALA A 40 3.98 -5.92 -4.28
N ARG A 41 4.37 -6.75 -5.26
CA ARG A 41 5.63 -6.61 -6.00
C ARG A 41 5.67 -5.32 -6.81
N ASP A 42 4.58 -4.97 -7.48
CA ASP A 42 4.48 -3.71 -8.22
C ASP A 42 4.72 -2.51 -7.30
N LEU A 43 4.13 -2.52 -6.11
CA LEU A 43 4.22 -1.40 -5.15
C LEU A 43 5.60 -1.23 -4.52
N VAL A 44 6.39 -2.30 -4.33
CA VAL A 44 7.69 -2.22 -3.64
C VAL A 44 8.90 -2.27 -4.57
N GLU A 45 8.74 -2.76 -5.79
CA GLU A 45 9.86 -3.01 -6.71
C GLU A 45 9.59 -2.43 -8.11
N ALA A 46 8.54 -2.90 -8.80
CA ALA A 46 8.39 -2.62 -10.23
C ALA A 46 8.07 -1.14 -10.51
N ASN A 47 7.11 -0.56 -9.76
CA ASN A 47 6.75 0.84 -9.93
C ASN A 47 7.88 1.78 -9.47
N PRO A 48 8.53 1.59 -8.30
CA PRO A 48 9.72 2.36 -7.93
C PRO A 48 10.81 2.34 -8.99
N ARG A 49 11.09 1.17 -9.58
CA ARG A 49 12.08 1.05 -10.67
C ARG A 49 11.66 1.85 -11.91
N SER A 50 10.40 1.74 -12.33
CA SER A 50 9.87 2.51 -13.48
C SER A 50 9.87 4.02 -13.22
N ILE A 51 9.69 4.45 -11.96
CA ILE A 51 9.81 5.86 -11.57
C ILE A 51 11.25 6.35 -11.74
N LEU A 52 12.23 5.54 -11.33
CA LEU A 52 13.65 5.85 -11.50
C LEU A 52 14.07 5.86 -12.98
N ASP A 53 13.51 4.94 -13.78
CA ASP A 53 13.75 4.85 -15.22
C ASP A 53 13.01 5.95 -16.02
N GLY A 54 12.10 6.69 -15.39
CA GLY A 54 11.36 7.80 -15.97
C GLY A 54 10.19 7.40 -16.89
N ASP A 55 9.79 6.13 -16.86
CA ASP A 55 8.76 5.56 -17.74
C ASP A 55 7.49 5.12 -17.00
N PHE A 56 7.38 5.43 -15.70
CA PHE A 56 6.21 5.07 -14.89
C PHE A 56 4.88 5.52 -15.53
N GLN A 57 3.96 4.55 -15.69
CA GLN A 57 2.58 4.78 -16.10
C GLN A 57 1.62 4.17 -15.08
N LEU A 58 0.48 4.82 -14.87
CA LEU A 58 -0.61 4.25 -14.07
C LEU A 58 -1.18 3.02 -14.79
N LYS A 59 -1.08 1.86 -14.14
CA LYS A 59 -1.59 0.58 -14.68
C LYS A 59 -3.09 0.36 -14.42
N VAL A 60 -3.60 0.93 -13.33
CA VAL A 60 -4.98 0.74 -12.86
C VAL A 60 -5.54 2.06 -12.38
N GLU A 61 -6.77 2.38 -12.81
CA GLU A 61 -7.46 3.59 -12.39
C GLU A 61 -7.80 3.56 -10.89
N PRO A 62 -7.67 4.71 -10.19
CA PRO A 62 -8.10 4.84 -8.81
C PRO A 62 -9.61 4.63 -8.69
N VAL A 63 -10.02 3.99 -7.62
CA VAL A 63 -11.43 3.78 -7.26
C VAL A 63 -11.76 4.67 -6.07
N GLU A 64 -12.97 5.24 -6.05
CA GLU A 64 -13.46 6.04 -4.92
C GLU A 64 -13.31 5.26 -3.59
N TYR A 65 -12.66 5.89 -2.62
CA TYR A 65 -12.57 5.33 -1.27
C TYR A 65 -13.90 5.50 -0.53
N ARG A 66 -14.58 4.37 -0.29
CA ARG A 66 -15.80 4.32 0.53
C ARG A 66 -15.51 3.75 1.91
N LYS A 67 -15.61 4.59 2.94
CA LYS A 67 -15.47 4.17 4.33
C LYS A 67 -16.57 3.15 4.66
N LYS A 68 -16.20 1.96 5.13
CA LYS A 68 -17.17 0.96 5.59
C LYS A 68 -18.01 1.56 6.74
N ARG A 69 -19.34 1.65 6.55
CA ARG A 69 -20.27 2.01 7.62
C ARG A 69 -20.38 0.81 8.57
N ARG A 70 -19.97 0.97 9.83
CA ARG A 70 -20.22 -0.02 10.88
C ARG A 70 -21.69 0.09 11.26
N PHE A 71 -22.54 -0.74 10.67
CA PHE A 71 -23.86 -0.99 11.22
C PHE A 71 -23.64 -1.90 12.44
N PHE A 72 -24.24 -1.56 13.59
CA PHE A 72 -24.16 -2.23 14.91
C PHE A 72 -23.10 -1.73 15.91
N PHE A 73 -23.39 -0.57 16.52
CA PHE A 73 -23.16 -0.27 17.95
C PHE A 73 -24.31 0.62 18.48
N SER A 74 -25.55 0.15 18.36
CA SER A 74 -26.69 0.73 19.08
C SER A 74 -27.39 -0.39 19.86
N ARG A 75 -26.81 -0.75 21.01
CA ARG A 75 -27.48 -1.39 22.15
C ARG A 75 -26.49 -1.37 23.30
N LEU A 76 -26.80 -0.57 24.32
CA LEU A 76 -26.05 -0.25 25.56
C LEU A 76 -25.12 0.98 25.49
N ALA A 77 -25.73 2.16 25.49
CA ALA A 77 -25.32 3.31 26.29
C ALA A 77 -26.58 4.08 26.68
#